data_AF-A0A4P6UXS2-F1
#
_entry.id   AF-A0A4P6UXS2-F1
#
_cell.length_a   1.000
_cell.length_b   1.000
_cell.length_c   1.000
_cell.angle_alpha   90.00
_cell.angle_beta   90.00
_cell.angle_gamma   90.00
#
_symmetry.space_group_name_H-M   'P 1'
#
loop_
_entity.id
_entity.type
_entity.pdbx_description
1 polymer ?
#
loop_
_entity_poly.entity_id
_entity_poly.type
_entity_poly.pdbx_seq_one_letter_code
_entity_poly.pdbx_strand_id
1 'polypeptide(L)'
;MNAKASQTDKPVKADVGDETDVAQTALVITPRDVRAVMVSATPASEKLAELEAMKREVDARMRADPDHDLEPIAKEIDEAIKRLGSQQPQS
;
A
#
# COMPACT_ATOMS: atom_id res chain seq x y z
N MET A 1 27.39 -44.69 17.57
CA MET A 1 26.06 -44.41 18.14
C MET A 1 25.99 -42.91 18.35
N ASN A 2 25.31 -42.18 17.46
CA ASN A 2 25.32 -40.72 17.44
C ASN A 2 24.14 -40.18 18.26
N ALA A 3 24.43 -39.34 19.26
CA ALA A 3 23.43 -38.68 20.09
C ALA A 3 22.66 -37.63 19.28
N LYS A 4 21.33 -37.76 19.25
CA LYS A 4 20.41 -36.82 18.60
C LYS A 4 20.22 -35.58 19.46
N ALA A 5 20.08 -34.45 18.76
CA ALA A 5 19.85 -33.10 19.22
C ALA A 5 18.68 -32.94 20.20
N SER A 6 18.90 -32.17 21.26
CA SER A 6 17.83 -31.59 22.08
C SER A 6 17.53 -30.18 21.56
N GLN A 7 16.59 -30.08 20.62
CA GLN A 7 15.97 -28.80 20.29
C GLN A 7 15.01 -28.48 21.44
N THR A 8 15.35 -27.46 22.21
CA THR A 8 14.54 -27.04 23.36
C THR A 8 13.43 -26.13 22.81
N ASP A 9 12.27 -26.70 22.48
CA ASP A 9 11.04 -25.98 22.18
C ASP A 9 10.56 -25.24 23.44
N LYS A 10 11.18 -24.09 23.72
CA LYS A 10 10.62 -23.15 24.68
C LYS A 10 9.55 -22.34 23.94
N PRO A 11 8.29 -22.33 24.40
CA PRO A 11 7.27 -21.49 23.79
C PRO A 11 7.73 -20.03 23.87
N VAL A 12 7.88 -19.40 22.72
CA VAL A 12 8.10 -17.96 22.63
C VAL A 12 6.80 -17.31 23.11
N LYS A 13 6.86 -16.57 24.22
CA LYS A 13 5.78 -15.64 24.56
C LYS A 13 5.84 -14.51 23.53
N ALA A 14 5.05 -14.64 22.47
CA ALA A 14 4.72 -13.49 21.65
C ALA A 14 3.75 -12.65 22.48
N ASP A 15 4.16 -11.43 22.84
CA ASP A 15 3.19 -10.44 23.30
C ASP A 15 2.14 -10.25 22.20
N VAL A 16 0.88 -10.38 22.57
CA VAL A 16 -0.24 -10.13 21.65
C VAL A 16 -0.17 -8.64 21.33
N GLY A 17 0.10 -8.32 20.06
CA GLY A 17 0.31 -6.95 19.61
C GLY A 17 -0.79 -6.02 20.10
N ASP A 18 -0.40 -4.85 20.58
CA ASP A 18 -1.32 -3.87 21.12
C ASP A 18 -2.12 -3.17 19.99
N GLU A 19 -3.13 -2.37 20.31
CA GLU A 19 -3.93 -1.66 19.29
C GLU A 19 -3.07 -0.69 18.44
N THR A 20 -1.90 -0.29 18.94
CA THR A 20 -0.91 0.51 18.21
C THR A 20 -0.23 -0.30 17.09
N ASP A 21 -0.01 -1.60 17.29
CA ASP A 21 0.53 -2.49 16.26
C ASP A 21 -0.42 -2.64 15.07
N VAL A 22 -1.74 -2.62 15.31
CA VAL A 22 -2.76 -2.67 14.25
C VAL A 22 -2.70 -1.41 13.37
N ALA A 23 -2.51 -0.24 13.98
CA ALA A 23 -2.35 1.03 13.26
C ALA A 23 -1.04 1.08 12.45
N GLN A 24 0.04 0.47 12.94
CA GLN A 24 1.33 0.40 12.23
C GLN A 24 1.38 -0.66 11.11
N THR A 25 0.48 -1.65 11.14
CA THR A 25 0.41 -2.69 10.10
C THR A 25 -0.49 -2.30 8.92
N ALA A 26 -1.27 -1.22 9.05
CA ALA A 26 -2.00 -0.67 7.91
C ALA A 26 -1.00 -0.19 6.85
N LEU A 27 -0.94 -0.89 5.72
CA LEU A 27 -0.11 -0.48 4.58
C LEU A 27 -0.55 0.94 4.18
N VAL A 28 0.26 1.95 4.50
CA VAL A 28 -0.03 3.36 4.18
C VAL A 28 0.37 3.57 2.73
N ILE A 29 -0.60 3.92 1.88
CA ILE A 29 -0.29 4.40 0.53
C ILE A 29 0.33 5.78 0.68
N THR A 30 1.56 5.95 0.20
CA THR A 30 2.31 7.19 0.28
C THR A 30 2.50 7.83 -1.10
N PRO A 31 2.84 9.14 -1.16
CA PRO A 31 3.25 9.79 -2.41
C PRO A 31 4.36 9.04 -3.16
N ARG A 32 5.25 8.39 -2.42
CA ARG A 32 6.35 7.61 -2.98
C ARG A 32 5.84 6.39 -3.74
N ASP A 33 4.78 5.76 -3.27
CA ASP A 33 4.20 4.57 -3.91
C ASP A 33 3.52 4.95 -5.22
N VAL A 34 2.74 6.04 -5.23
CA VAL A 34 2.13 6.62 -6.44
C VAL A 34 3.21 6.93 -7.48
N ARG A 35 4.30 7.57 -7.05
CA ARG A 35 5.44 7.87 -7.93
C ARG A 35 6.13 6.61 -8.43
N ALA A 36 6.28 5.59 -7.59
CA ALA A 36 6.89 4.32 -7.97
C ALA A 36 6.10 3.64 -9.10
N VAL A 37 4.76 3.64 -9.01
CA VAL A 37 3.89 3.15 -10.10
C VAL A 37 4.12 3.97 -11.38
N MET A 38 4.15 5.30 -11.28
CA MET A 38 4.33 6.17 -12.45
C MET A 38 5.66 5.94 -13.19
N VAL A 39 6.76 5.71 -12.47
CA VAL A 39 8.10 5.51 -13.06
C VAL A 39 8.45 4.05 -13.34
N SER A 40 7.60 3.11 -12.94
CA SER A 40 7.82 1.68 -13.17
C SER A 40 7.88 1.34 -14.67
N ALA A 41 8.44 0.18 -15.00
CA ALA A 41 8.55 -0.30 -16.38
C ALA A 41 7.27 -0.97 -16.92
N THR A 42 6.21 -1.08 -16.10
CA THR A 42 4.96 -1.73 -16.49
C THR A 42 4.20 -0.95 -17.56
N PRO A 43 3.36 -1.64 -18.38
CA PRO A 43 2.49 -1.00 -19.35
C PRO A 43 1.56 0.04 -18.72
N ALA A 44 1.19 1.06 -19.49
CA ALA A 44 0.29 2.12 -19.02
C ALA A 44 -1.06 1.59 -18.52
N SER A 45 -1.63 0.57 -19.17
CA SER A 45 -2.87 -0.06 -18.71
C SER A 45 -2.75 -0.71 -17.32
N GLU A 46 -1.59 -1.30 -17.01
CA GLU A 46 -1.34 -1.93 -15.71
C GLU A 46 -1.09 -0.88 -14.63
N LYS A 47 -0.31 0.17 -14.96
CA LYS A 47 -0.14 1.34 -14.07
C LYS A 47 -1.48 1.99 -13.73
N LEU A 48 -2.37 2.12 -14.72
CA LEU A 48 -3.70 2.68 -14.51
C LEU A 48 -4.51 1.82 -13.53
N ALA A 49 -4.54 0.51 -13.75
CA ALA A 49 -5.25 -0.42 -12.87
C ALA A 49 -4.71 -0.39 -11.43
N GLU A 50 -3.40 -0.28 -11.26
CA GLU A 50 -2.75 -0.17 -9.95
C GLU A 50 -3.09 1.16 -9.26
N LEU A 51 -3.03 2.29 -9.97
CA LEU A 51 -3.43 3.60 -9.44
C LEU A 51 -4.93 3.63 -9.08
N GLU A 52 -5.80 3.02 -9.89
CA GLU A 52 -7.22 2.89 -9.56
C GLU A 52 -7.47 2.02 -8.32
N ALA A 53 -6.69 0.96 -8.12
CA ALA A 53 -6.76 0.14 -6.92
C ALA A 53 -6.31 0.95 -5.68
N MET A 54 -5.21 1.71 -5.80
CA MET A 54 -4.77 2.62 -4.75
C MET A 54 -5.84 3.66 -4.41
N LYS A 55 -6.50 4.24 -5.43
CA LYS A 55 -7.59 5.21 -5.23
C LYS A 55 -8.75 4.60 -4.44
N ARG A 56 -9.20 3.40 -4.80
CA ARG A 56 -10.32 2.73 -4.10
C ARG A 56 -10.00 2.48 -2.62
N GLU A 57 -8.76 2.11 -2.33
CA GLU A 57 -8.30 1.90 -0.96
C GLU A 57 -8.30 3.22 -0.16
N VAL A 58 -7.75 4.29 -0.74
CA VAL A 58 -7.75 5.62 -0.13
C VAL A 58 -9.18 6.11 0.09
N ASP A 59 -10.06 6.02 -0.91
CA ASP A 59 -11.47 6.42 -0.82
C ASP A 59 -12.24 5.62 0.25
N ALA A 60 -11.90 4.33 0.43
CA ALA A 60 -12.50 3.49 1.47
C ALA A 60 -12.09 3.97 2.87
N ARG A 61 -10.82 4.35 3.04
CA ARG A 61 -10.27 4.85 4.31
C ARG A 61 -10.67 6.28 4.60
N MET A 62 -10.86 7.12 3.58
CA MET A 62 -11.32 8.50 3.73
C MET A 62 -12.65 8.60 4.49
N ARG A 63 -13.51 7.57 4.42
CA ARG A 63 -14.77 7.52 5.19
C ARG A 63 -14.54 7.47 6.71
N ALA A 64 -13.36 7.03 7.13
CA ALA A 64 -12.93 6.92 8.52
C ALA A 64 -11.82 7.93 8.87
N ASP A 65 -11.58 8.94 8.00
CA ASP A 65 -10.55 9.96 8.15
C ASP A 65 -11.19 11.34 8.45
N PRO A 66 -11.50 11.64 9.72
CA PRO A 66 -12.14 12.90 10.10
C PRO A 66 -11.24 14.12 9.92
N ASP A 67 -9.92 13.92 9.87
CA ASP A 67 -8.92 14.99 9.78
C ASP A 67 -8.52 15.29 8.32
N HIS A 68 -9.08 14.54 7.36
CA HIS A 68 -8.81 14.69 5.92
C HIS A 68 -7.32 14.50 5.56
N ASP A 69 -6.58 13.75 6.36
CA ASP A 69 -5.16 13.45 6.16
C ASP A 69 -4.89 12.70 4.84
N LEU A 70 -5.91 12.02 4.30
CA LEU A 70 -5.84 11.25 3.08
C LEU A 70 -6.23 12.02 1.81
N GLU A 71 -6.79 13.23 1.93
CA GLU A 71 -7.13 14.05 0.75
C GLU A 71 -5.91 14.37 -0.14
N PRO A 72 -4.72 14.72 0.41
CA PRO A 72 -3.55 15.00 -0.41
C PRO A 72 -3.14 13.79 -1.26
N ILE A 73 -3.19 12.58 -0.70
CA ILE A 73 -2.80 11.37 -1.44
C ILE A 73 -3.85 10.98 -2.48
N ALA A 74 -5.14 11.14 -2.17
CA ALA A 74 -6.22 10.93 -3.14
C ALA A 74 -6.05 11.83 -4.37
N LYS A 75 -5.72 13.10 -4.14
CA LYS A 75 -5.45 14.08 -5.21
C LYS A 75 -4.22 13.70 -6.04
N GLU A 76 -3.16 13.23 -5.41
CA GLU A 76 -1.94 12.81 -6.13
C GLU A 76 -2.20 11.60 -7.04
N ILE A 77 -3.00 10.64 -6.58
CA ILE A 77 -3.43 9.48 -7.39
C ILE A 77 -4.27 9.97 -8.59
N ASP A 78 -5.19 10.92 -8.38
CA ASP A 78 -6.00 11.49 -9.46
C ASP A 78 -5.17 12.23 -10.51
N GLU A 79 -4.19 13.01 -10.07
CA GLU A 79 -3.26 13.68 -10.97
C GLU A 79 -2.41 12.67 -11.76
N ALA A 80 -1.95 11.60 -11.12
CA ALA A 80 -1.21 10.52 -11.77
C ALA A 80 -2.04 9.82 -12.85
N ILE A 81 -3.28 9.43 -12.53
CA ILE A 81 -4.24 8.83 -13.47
C ILE A 81 -4.48 9.76 -14.66
N LYS A 82 -4.76 11.04 -14.41
CA LYS A 82 -4.99 12.03 -15.46
C LYS A 82 -3.77 12.19 -16.37
N ARG A 83 -2.57 12.20 -15.79
CA ARG A 83 -1.31 12.33 -16.54
C ARG A 83 -1.12 11.13 -17.46
N LEU A 84 -1.34 9.93 -16.94
CA LEU A 84 -1.22 8.69 -17.69
C LEU A 84 -2.23 8.62 -18.85
N GLY A 85 -3.49 8.99 -18.59
CA GLY A 85 -4.53 9.06 -19.62
C GLY A 85 -4.27 10.12 -20.70
N SER A 86 -3.61 11.23 -20.34
CA SER A 86 -3.19 12.27 -21.30
C SER A 86 -1.99 11.84 -22.15
N GLN A 87 -1.17 10.90 -21.65
CA GLN A 87 0.01 10.37 -22.33
C GLN A 87 -0.31 9.20 -23.27
N GLN A 88 -1.50 8.61 -23.16
CA GLN A 88 -2.02 7.64 -24.13
C GLN A 88 -2.83 8.41 -25.18
N PRO A 89 -2.25 8.80 -26.34
CA PRO A 89 -3.07 9.22 -27.47
C PRO A 89 -4.01 8.04 -27.78
N GLN A 90 -5.32 8.29 -27.70
CA GLN A 90 -6.33 7.35 -28.16
C GLN A 90 -6.00 7.04 -29.62
N SER A 91 -5.43 5.86 -29.86
CA SER A 91 -5.02 5.37 -31.17
C SER A 91 -6.17 4.60 -31.79
#